data_AF-R6MTP8-F1
#
_entry.id   AF-R6MTP8-F1
#
_cell.length_a   1.000
_cell.length_b   1.000
_cell.length_c   1.000
_cell.angle_alpha   90.00
_cell.angle_beta   90.00
_cell.angle_gamma   90.00
#
_symmetry.space_group_name_H-M   'P 1'
#
loop_
_entity.id
_entity.type
_entity.pdbx_description
1 polymer ?
#
loop_
_entity_poly.entity_id
_entity_poly.type
_entity_poly.pdbx_seq_one_letter_code
_entity_poly.pdbx_strand_id
1 'polypeptide(L)'
;MKTTAKFISASLATLLVSASAVTAFAAETKDITVSLRIEGVDSCVLYDNYEIPQGSTAADLIQYADKLSDDVTVTGAENNYITDVNGETAGKFGGWDGWQYIVNSVSPNVGVGDYTLSDNDTVVLYYGDFPCLLPQIDTSALNSDGKISFNAESTTYDSDWNPTVSTVAIADMTVTFDGHTYTTDENGTISLSKADFTSGEHSVQVEKKNSNGAPAVLRYADDFTVNIARENTINVNLRIEGPEACYLKDTFEIAKDSNVGQLISYADEVSDNIEVVGADAGYISEVNGIAAGSFGGWDGWYYAVNSVVPNVGVNDYTLNNNDTVVLYYGEYPCYLPIADTSLLTSEGKITFTATATFGDAVLPIDNMTVYFDGKEYTTDYNGVVVIDKDQLTFGSHSLQVEKYGYSGAPAVLRYADDYTVFVDTKIVNDVNLDGNVDINDVTAIQTYLSNYNNISEEQVRIADVNKDGKVDVNDVTALQTILSGETE
;
A
#
# COMPACT_ATOMS: atom_id res chain seq x y z
N MET A 1 -8.75 36.19 19.88
CA MET A 1 -10.07 35.61 19.51
C MET A 1 -10.62 36.39 18.34
N LYS A 2 -10.11 36.09 17.14
CA LYS A 2 -10.73 36.54 15.89
C LYS A 2 -11.89 35.56 15.62
N THR A 3 -13.03 36.11 15.22
CA THR A 3 -14.32 35.40 15.13
C THR A 3 -14.36 34.45 13.94
N THR A 4 -14.69 33.19 14.21
CA THR A 4 -14.82 32.10 13.24
C THR A 4 -15.97 32.36 12.26
N ALA A 5 -15.67 32.47 10.97
CA ALA A 5 -16.63 32.33 9.89
C ALA A 5 -16.18 31.19 8.97
N LYS A 6 -16.67 29.98 9.23
CA LYS A 6 -16.59 28.86 8.27
C LYS A 6 -17.52 29.17 7.11
N PHE A 7 -16.97 29.50 5.94
CA PHE A 7 -17.75 29.52 4.69
C PHE A 7 -17.75 28.12 4.08
N ILE A 8 -18.93 27.51 4.06
CA ILE A 8 -19.24 26.32 3.28
C ILE A 8 -19.44 26.79 1.83
N SER A 9 -18.68 26.23 0.90
CA SER A 9 -18.87 26.45 -0.54
C SER A 9 -20.25 25.94 -0.95
N ALA A 10 -21.14 26.87 -1.35
CA ALA A 10 -22.50 26.57 -1.77
C ALA A 10 -22.64 26.80 -3.28
N SER A 11 -23.09 25.73 -3.95
CA SER A 11 -23.38 25.67 -5.38
C SER A 11 -24.43 26.70 -5.80
N LEU A 12 -24.15 27.43 -6.88
CA LEU A 12 -24.95 28.52 -7.41
C LEU A 12 -26.23 28.00 -8.08
N ALA A 13 -27.40 28.31 -7.52
CA ALA A 13 -28.70 28.16 -8.18
C ALA A 13 -29.17 29.51 -8.73
N THR A 14 -29.31 29.60 -10.04
CA THR A 14 -29.78 30.77 -10.80
C THR A 14 -31.28 31.01 -10.61
N LEU A 15 -31.66 32.22 -10.18
CA LEU A 15 -33.03 32.71 -10.29
C LEU A 15 -33.02 34.12 -10.90
N LEU A 16 -33.61 34.25 -12.10
CA LEU A 16 -33.80 35.53 -12.78
C LEU A 16 -34.79 36.44 -12.04
N VAL A 17 -34.41 37.69 -11.80
CA VAL A 17 -35.34 38.81 -11.69
C VAL A 17 -34.80 39.99 -12.50
N SER A 18 -35.61 40.43 -13.46
CA SER A 18 -35.38 41.61 -14.30
C SER A 18 -35.70 42.91 -13.53
N ALA A 19 -34.75 43.84 -13.47
CA ALA A 19 -35.03 45.27 -13.37
C ALA A 19 -33.82 46.09 -13.84
N SER A 20 -34.03 46.96 -14.82
CA SER A 20 -33.03 47.84 -15.42
C SER A 20 -32.62 48.96 -14.46
N ALA A 21 -31.32 49.06 -14.16
CA ALA A 21 -30.69 50.27 -13.63
C ALA A 21 -29.25 50.35 -14.17
N VAL A 22 -28.88 51.54 -14.64
CA VAL A 22 -27.60 51.86 -15.27
C VAL A 22 -26.44 51.55 -14.33
N THR A 23 -25.62 50.55 -14.65
CA THR A 23 -24.35 50.29 -13.97
C THR A 23 -23.21 50.83 -14.83
N ALA A 24 -22.39 51.69 -14.22
CA ALA A 24 -21.05 51.95 -14.71
C ALA A 24 -20.34 50.60 -14.84
N PHE A 25 -19.68 50.35 -15.97
CA PHE A 25 -18.74 49.24 -16.10
C PHE A 25 -17.58 49.50 -15.11
N ALA A 26 -17.72 49.04 -13.88
CA ALA A 26 -16.55 48.62 -13.11
C ALA A 26 -15.94 47.49 -13.94
N ALA A 27 -14.69 47.65 -14.36
CA ALA A 27 -13.94 46.53 -14.89
C ALA A 27 -14.00 45.44 -13.81
N GLU A 28 -14.57 44.28 -14.12
CA GLU A 28 -14.44 43.10 -13.28
C GLU A 28 -12.93 42.87 -13.15
N THR A 29 -12.36 43.20 -11.99
CA THR A 29 -11.01 42.77 -11.64
C THR A 29 -11.10 41.27 -11.52
N LYS A 30 -10.54 40.56 -12.51
CA LYS A 30 -10.47 39.12 -12.47
C LYS A 30 -9.66 38.74 -11.24
N ASP A 31 -10.16 37.82 -10.42
CA ASP A 31 -9.34 37.23 -9.35
C ASP A 31 -8.35 36.24 -9.97
N ILE A 32 -7.19 36.11 -9.32
CA ILE A 32 -6.14 35.13 -9.64
C ILE A 32 -6.07 34.10 -8.52
N THR A 33 -5.75 32.85 -8.87
CA THR A 33 -5.48 31.78 -7.90
C THR A 33 -3.98 31.66 -7.73
N VAL A 34 -3.48 31.73 -6.50
CA VAL A 34 -2.04 31.62 -6.18
C VAL A 34 -1.85 30.71 -4.99
N SER A 35 -0.69 30.05 -4.88
CA SER A 35 -0.34 29.28 -3.68
C SER A 35 0.65 30.06 -2.80
N LEU A 36 0.47 29.96 -1.48
CA LEU A 36 1.40 30.49 -0.50
C LEU A 36 1.85 29.37 0.43
N ARG A 37 3.18 29.21 0.54
CA ARG A 37 3.83 28.40 1.55
C ARG A 37 4.71 29.26 2.44
N ILE A 38 4.61 29.10 3.75
CA ILE A 38 5.45 29.77 4.74
C ILE A 38 6.27 28.71 5.49
N GLU A 39 7.57 28.69 5.27
CA GLU A 39 8.51 27.76 5.88
C GLU A 39 9.28 28.44 7.02
N GLY A 40 8.99 28.06 8.25
CA GLY A 40 9.76 28.52 9.43
C GLY A 40 11.08 27.78 9.59
N VAL A 41 11.74 27.99 10.71
CA VAL A 41 13.02 27.32 11.01
C VAL A 41 12.86 25.80 11.05
N ASP A 42 11.85 25.30 11.75
CA ASP A 42 11.72 23.87 12.08
C ASP A 42 10.55 23.17 11.37
N SER A 43 9.58 23.92 10.82
CA SER A 43 8.38 23.35 10.20
C SER A 43 7.74 24.29 9.18
N CYS A 44 6.92 23.72 8.30
CA CYS A 44 5.93 24.48 7.54
C CYS A 44 4.91 25.11 8.52
N VAL A 45 4.69 26.42 8.37
CA VAL A 45 3.76 27.22 9.19
C VAL A 45 2.41 27.36 8.52
N LEU A 46 2.41 27.48 7.19
CA LEU A 46 1.22 27.67 6.38
C LEU A 46 1.47 27.11 4.98
N TYR A 47 0.50 26.38 4.43
CA TYR A 47 0.51 26.01 3.02
C TYR A 47 -0.92 25.93 2.48
N ASP A 48 -1.30 26.87 1.62
CA ASP A 48 -2.66 26.95 1.09
C ASP A 48 -2.73 27.71 -0.24
N ASN A 49 -3.89 27.64 -0.90
CA ASN A 49 -4.21 28.38 -2.11
C ASN A 49 -5.17 29.54 -1.80
N TYR A 50 -5.00 30.66 -2.48
CA TYR A 50 -5.77 31.87 -2.28
C TYR A 50 -6.28 32.43 -3.61
N GLU A 51 -7.54 32.86 -3.61
CA GLU A 51 -8.09 33.73 -4.64
C GLU A 51 -7.90 35.19 -4.20
N ILE A 52 -7.14 35.97 -4.97
CA ILE A 52 -6.85 37.39 -4.69
C ILE A 52 -7.06 38.24 -5.95
N PRO A 53 -7.33 39.55 -5.84
CA PRO A 53 -7.53 40.40 -7.01
C PRO A 53 -6.30 40.44 -7.93
N GLN A 54 -6.50 40.39 -9.25
CA GLN A 54 -5.42 40.59 -10.22
C GLN A 54 -4.69 41.92 -9.97
N GLY A 55 -3.34 41.88 -10.03
CA GLY A 55 -2.48 43.02 -9.72
C GLY A 55 -2.04 43.09 -8.26
N SER A 56 -2.52 42.16 -7.41
CA SER A 56 -1.99 41.98 -6.05
C SER A 56 -0.51 41.60 -6.07
N THR A 57 0.20 42.01 -5.03
CA THR A 57 1.63 41.73 -4.83
C THR A 57 1.84 40.52 -3.91
N ALA A 58 3.08 40.03 -3.79
CA ALA A 58 3.41 39.00 -2.81
C ALA A 58 3.13 39.47 -1.37
N ALA A 59 3.33 40.76 -1.06
CA ALA A 59 2.98 41.35 0.23
C ALA A 59 1.46 41.33 0.48
N ASP A 60 0.65 41.62 -0.54
CA ASP A 60 -0.81 41.58 -0.42
C ASP A 60 -1.30 40.15 -0.12
N LEU A 61 -0.74 39.15 -0.80
CA LEU A 61 -1.01 37.72 -0.55
C LEU A 61 -0.65 37.34 0.90
N ILE A 62 0.55 37.68 1.36
CA ILE A 62 1.03 37.33 2.71
C ILE A 62 0.17 38.00 3.79
N GLN A 63 -0.18 39.29 3.62
CA GLN A 63 -1.05 40.01 4.55
C GLN A 63 -2.49 39.47 4.55
N TYR A 64 -2.98 39.05 3.39
CA TYR A 64 -4.29 38.44 3.26
C TYR A 64 -4.33 37.09 4.00
N ALA A 65 -3.31 36.26 3.82
CA ALA A 65 -3.17 34.99 4.53
C ALA A 65 -3.05 35.17 6.05
N ASP A 66 -2.20 36.09 6.54
CA ASP A 66 -2.08 36.44 7.97
C ASP A 66 -3.40 36.94 8.58
N LYS A 67 -4.17 37.70 7.80
CA LYS A 67 -5.49 38.16 8.27
C LYS A 67 -6.48 37.01 8.46
N LEU A 68 -6.42 35.99 7.60
CA LEU A 68 -7.37 34.87 7.56
C LEU A 68 -6.98 33.71 8.48
N SER A 69 -5.69 33.42 8.60
CA SER A 69 -5.17 32.31 9.40
C SER A 69 -4.95 32.75 10.85
N ASP A 70 -5.30 31.87 11.80
CA ASP A 70 -4.93 32.04 13.21
C ASP A 70 -3.56 31.41 13.54
N ASP A 71 -2.98 30.66 12.59
CA ASP A 71 -1.74 29.91 12.77
C ASP A 71 -0.48 30.72 12.42
N VAL A 72 -0.65 31.86 11.75
CA VAL A 72 0.46 32.74 11.34
C VAL A 72 0.23 34.18 11.80
N THR A 73 1.32 34.86 12.11
CA THR A 73 1.38 36.31 12.33
C THR A 73 2.64 36.83 11.67
N VAL A 74 2.51 37.76 10.73
CA VAL A 74 3.63 38.27 9.92
C VAL A 74 3.86 39.74 10.22
N THR A 75 5.13 40.14 10.42
CA THR A 75 5.50 41.55 10.66
C THR A 75 6.40 42.07 9.54
N GLY A 76 6.09 43.27 9.02
CA GLY A 76 6.96 44.03 8.11
C GLY A 76 6.56 43.97 6.63
N ALA A 77 5.56 43.16 6.26
CA ALA A 77 5.07 43.08 4.87
C ALA A 77 4.66 44.45 4.31
N GLU A 78 4.08 45.32 5.14
CA GLU A 78 3.71 46.70 4.82
C GLU A 78 4.90 47.61 4.51
N ASN A 79 6.11 47.21 4.93
CA ASN A 79 7.37 47.90 4.69
C ASN A 79 8.21 47.23 3.60
N ASN A 80 7.60 46.37 2.78
CA ASN A 80 8.25 45.65 1.68
C ASN A 80 9.34 44.64 2.14
N TYR A 81 9.42 44.35 3.44
CA TYR A 81 10.45 43.48 4.02
C TYR A 81 9.94 42.75 5.27
N ILE A 82 9.92 41.42 5.24
CA ILE A 82 9.45 40.60 6.37
C ILE A 82 10.53 40.55 7.46
N THR A 83 10.15 40.93 8.68
CA THR A 83 11.07 40.99 9.83
C THR A 83 10.81 39.92 10.88
N ASP A 84 9.60 39.34 10.91
CA ASP A 84 9.22 38.29 11.86
C ASP A 84 8.03 37.49 11.32
N VAL A 85 8.02 36.19 11.56
CA VAL A 85 6.81 35.36 11.48
C VAL A 85 6.76 34.49 12.74
N ASN A 86 5.64 34.55 13.47
CA ASN A 86 5.43 33.76 14.69
C ASN A 86 6.57 33.84 15.75
N GLY A 87 7.28 34.97 15.83
CA GLY A 87 8.40 35.17 16.77
C GLY A 87 9.75 34.67 16.25
N GLU A 88 9.83 34.18 15.02
CA GLU A 88 11.09 33.92 14.31
C GLU A 88 11.58 35.20 13.64
N THR A 89 12.23 36.04 14.44
CA THR A 89 12.73 37.35 13.98
C THR A 89 13.95 37.19 13.06
N ALA A 90 14.01 37.94 11.97
CA ALA A 90 15.19 37.96 11.08
C ALA A 90 16.46 38.32 11.86
N GLY A 91 17.57 37.65 11.55
CA GLY A 91 18.84 37.79 12.28
C GLY A 91 18.94 36.97 13.58
N LYS A 92 18.00 36.04 13.85
CA LYS A 92 17.95 35.22 15.08
C LYS A 92 19.21 34.42 15.34
N PHE A 93 19.86 33.91 14.30
CA PHE A 93 21.03 33.03 14.42
C PHE A 93 22.36 33.75 14.21
N GLY A 94 22.31 35.03 13.82
CA GLY A 94 23.46 35.84 13.47
C GLY A 94 24.03 35.46 12.11
N GLY A 95 24.70 36.41 11.46
CA GLY A 95 25.11 36.26 10.05
C GLY A 95 24.14 37.01 9.13
N TRP A 96 23.74 36.36 8.05
CA TRP A 96 22.84 36.92 7.03
C TRP A 96 21.55 36.09 6.95
N ASP A 97 21.01 35.74 8.13
CA ASP A 97 19.80 34.94 8.25
C ASP A 97 18.53 35.80 8.34
N GLY A 98 17.45 35.30 7.76
CA GLY A 98 16.15 35.96 7.82
C GLY A 98 15.14 35.43 6.81
N TRP A 99 14.05 36.16 6.68
CA TRP A 99 12.94 35.84 5.79
C TRP A 99 13.27 36.21 4.35
N GLN A 100 13.20 35.22 3.48
CA GLN A 100 13.42 35.30 2.05
C GLN A 100 12.15 34.83 1.32
N TYR A 101 12.01 35.18 0.04
CA TYR A 101 10.91 34.67 -0.74
C TYR A 101 11.32 34.31 -2.16
N ILE A 102 10.62 33.33 -2.71
CA ILE A 102 10.72 32.89 -4.10
C ILE A 102 9.32 32.88 -4.72
N VAL A 103 9.26 33.17 -6.00
CA VAL A 103 8.06 33.00 -6.83
C VAL A 103 8.40 32.05 -7.96
N ASN A 104 7.67 30.94 -8.07
CA ASN A 104 7.91 29.89 -9.08
C ASN A 104 9.38 29.41 -9.07
N SER A 105 9.90 29.13 -7.87
CA SER A 105 11.29 28.68 -7.62
C SER A 105 12.39 29.69 -7.98
N VAL A 106 12.04 30.95 -8.27
CA VAL A 106 13.00 32.01 -8.58
C VAL A 106 12.97 33.07 -7.50
N SER A 107 14.13 33.47 -6.98
CA SER A 107 14.24 34.56 -6.02
C SER A 107 14.15 35.91 -6.75
N PRO A 108 13.12 36.74 -6.48
CA PRO A 108 13.03 38.04 -7.12
C PRO A 108 14.07 39.02 -6.57
N ASN A 109 14.51 39.95 -7.42
CA ASN A 109 15.46 41.01 -7.04
C ASN A 109 14.78 42.28 -6.49
N VAL A 110 13.52 42.17 -6.07
CA VAL A 110 12.69 43.25 -5.52
C VAL A 110 12.04 42.77 -4.22
N GLY A 111 11.53 43.69 -3.39
CA GLY A 111 10.81 43.30 -2.17
C GLY A 111 9.42 42.73 -2.46
N VAL A 112 8.82 42.09 -1.44
CA VAL A 112 7.52 41.39 -1.56
C VAL A 112 6.36 42.28 -2.02
N GLY A 113 6.40 43.57 -1.71
CA GLY A 113 5.41 44.58 -2.11
C GLY A 113 5.64 45.17 -3.50
N ASP A 114 6.74 44.85 -4.18
CA ASP A 114 7.02 45.31 -5.55
C ASP A 114 6.81 44.19 -6.59
N TYR A 115 6.77 42.92 -6.15
CA TYR A 115 6.50 41.79 -7.04
C TYR A 115 4.99 41.61 -7.26
N THR A 116 4.50 41.92 -8.46
CA THR A 116 3.09 41.69 -8.85
C THR A 116 2.88 40.23 -9.26
N LEU A 117 1.89 39.57 -8.64
CA LEU A 117 1.58 38.17 -8.88
C LEU A 117 0.71 37.96 -10.13
N SER A 118 0.89 36.80 -10.74
CA SER A 118 0.12 36.27 -11.85
C SER A 118 -0.69 35.04 -11.43
N ASP A 119 -1.69 34.69 -12.24
CA ASP A 119 -2.52 33.50 -12.03
C ASP A 119 -1.67 32.23 -12.06
N ASN A 120 -1.86 31.39 -11.05
CA ASN A 120 -1.13 30.15 -10.75
C ASN A 120 0.32 30.35 -10.26
N ASP A 121 0.70 31.56 -9.83
CA ASP A 121 1.99 31.75 -9.16
C ASP A 121 2.06 30.97 -7.84
N THR A 122 3.24 30.43 -7.58
CA THR A 122 3.59 29.75 -6.32
C THR A 122 4.56 30.61 -5.54
N VAL A 123 4.16 31.04 -4.35
CA VAL A 123 4.97 31.89 -3.47
C VAL A 123 5.44 31.08 -2.28
N VAL A 124 6.75 31.05 -2.04
CA VAL A 124 7.30 30.49 -0.81
C VAL A 124 8.00 31.61 -0.04
N LEU A 125 7.52 31.91 1.15
CA LEU A 125 8.20 32.74 2.15
C LEU A 125 8.92 31.79 3.11
N TYR A 126 10.23 31.92 3.29
CA TYR A 126 11.00 30.97 4.09
C TYR A 126 12.07 31.64 4.94
N TYR A 127 12.35 31.07 6.11
CA TYR A 127 13.49 31.45 6.93
C TYR A 127 14.75 30.71 6.45
N GLY A 128 15.85 31.42 6.21
CA GLY A 128 17.11 30.80 5.83
C GLY A 128 18.32 31.70 6.08
N ASP A 129 19.50 31.09 6.18
CA ASP A 129 20.80 31.78 6.34
C ASP A 129 21.54 31.82 5.00
N PHE A 130 21.96 33.00 4.56
CA PHE A 130 22.53 33.16 3.22
C PHE A 130 23.93 32.53 3.10
N PRO A 131 24.18 31.67 2.09
CA PRO A 131 23.22 31.18 1.10
C PRO A 131 22.35 30.04 1.67
N CYS A 132 21.03 30.18 1.52
CA CYS A 132 20.09 29.09 1.76
C CYS A 132 19.81 28.42 0.41
N LEU A 133 20.22 27.16 0.28
CA LEU A 133 20.14 26.44 -0.99
C LEU A 133 18.69 26.05 -1.32
N LEU A 134 18.29 26.24 -2.57
CA LEU A 134 17.03 25.75 -3.12
C LEU A 134 17.28 24.38 -3.75
N PRO A 135 16.90 23.27 -3.11
CA PRO A 135 17.25 21.94 -3.59
C PRO A 135 16.46 21.60 -4.86
N GLN A 136 17.19 21.09 -5.85
CA GLN A 136 16.69 20.48 -7.07
C GLN A 136 16.91 18.97 -6.96
N ILE A 137 15.85 18.21 -7.20
CA ILE A 137 15.88 16.75 -7.20
C ILE A 137 16.17 16.22 -8.60
N ASP A 138 17.03 15.20 -8.68
CA ASP A 138 17.26 14.39 -9.87
C ASP A 138 16.90 12.94 -9.56
N THR A 139 15.83 12.46 -10.19
CA THR A 139 15.28 11.11 -10.07
C THR A 139 15.65 10.22 -11.26
N SER A 140 16.58 10.63 -12.12
CA SER A 140 16.94 9.89 -13.34
C SER A 140 17.47 8.49 -13.07
N ALA A 141 18.08 8.26 -11.90
CA ALA A 141 18.58 6.96 -11.43
C ALA A 141 17.65 6.28 -10.40
N LEU A 142 16.48 6.86 -10.13
CA LEU A 142 15.56 6.35 -9.11
C LEU A 142 15.00 4.99 -9.53
N ASN A 143 14.40 4.90 -10.71
CA ASN A 143 13.75 3.68 -11.19
C ASN A 143 14.73 2.54 -11.53
N SER A 144 16.01 2.84 -11.78
CA SER A 144 17.01 1.83 -12.15
C SER A 144 17.84 1.35 -10.98
N ASP A 145 18.27 2.27 -10.12
CA ASP A 145 19.31 2.04 -9.11
C ASP A 145 18.85 2.37 -7.69
N GLY A 146 17.60 2.84 -7.52
CA GLY A 146 17.11 3.34 -6.23
C GLY A 146 17.85 4.58 -5.76
N LYS A 147 18.40 5.41 -6.66
CA LYS A 147 19.21 6.58 -6.31
C LYS A 147 18.50 7.88 -6.59
N ILE A 148 18.64 8.83 -5.65
CA ILE A 148 18.11 10.19 -5.77
C ILE A 148 19.26 11.15 -5.48
N SER A 149 19.46 12.11 -6.38
CA SER A 149 20.50 13.12 -6.25
C SER A 149 19.89 14.49 -5.99
N PHE A 150 20.55 15.28 -5.16
CA PHE A 150 20.13 16.62 -4.76
C PHE A 150 21.25 17.62 -5.04
N ASN A 151 20.91 18.63 -5.83
CA ASN A 151 21.82 19.71 -6.18
C ASN A 151 21.13 21.06 -6.01
N ALA A 152 21.89 22.14 -6.04
CA ALA A 152 21.36 23.50 -6.00
C ALA A 152 22.22 24.43 -6.83
N GLU A 153 21.62 25.50 -7.34
CA GLU A 153 22.38 26.63 -7.85
C GLU A 153 23.02 27.39 -6.68
N SER A 154 24.32 27.67 -6.81
CA SER A 154 25.07 28.47 -5.86
C SER A 154 25.78 29.59 -6.60
N THR A 155 25.71 30.80 -6.03
CA THR A 155 26.38 31.97 -6.58
C THR A 155 27.60 32.30 -5.73
N THR A 156 28.76 32.36 -6.38
CA THR A 156 29.99 32.87 -5.78
C THR A 156 30.33 34.21 -6.40
N TYR A 157 31.08 35.05 -5.69
CA TYR A 157 31.49 36.37 -6.17
C TYR A 157 33.01 36.46 -6.22
N ASP A 158 33.54 36.99 -7.32
CA ASP A 158 34.96 37.33 -7.40
C ASP A 158 35.28 38.60 -6.58
N SER A 159 36.55 39.03 -6.59
CA SER A 159 37.00 40.24 -5.87
C SER A 159 36.32 41.54 -6.33
N ASP A 160 35.75 41.54 -7.54
CA ASP A 160 35.08 42.68 -8.16
C ASP A 160 33.54 42.58 -8.04
N TRP A 161 33.04 41.64 -7.22
CA TRP A 161 31.61 41.35 -7.04
C TRP A 161 30.88 40.88 -8.31
N ASN A 162 31.59 40.29 -9.26
CA ASN A 162 30.94 39.62 -10.39
C ASN A 162 30.44 38.24 -9.95
N PRO A 163 29.14 37.92 -10.17
CA PRO A 163 28.58 36.63 -9.80
C PRO A 163 29.03 35.52 -10.77
N THR A 164 29.35 34.36 -10.23
CA THR A 164 29.48 33.10 -10.96
C THR A 164 28.49 32.10 -10.38
N VAL A 165 27.52 31.69 -11.20
CA VAL A 165 26.52 30.67 -10.84
C VAL A 165 27.05 29.30 -11.23
N SER A 166 26.99 28.36 -10.31
CA SER A 166 27.36 26.95 -10.52
C SER A 166 26.38 26.04 -9.82
N THR A 167 26.11 24.87 -10.39
CA THR A 167 25.40 23.79 -9.69
C THR A 167 26.34 23.10 -8.72
N VAL A 168 25.92 22.96 -7.47
CA VAL A 168 26.66 22.26 -6.42
C VAL A 168 25.83 21.09 -5.88
N ALA A 169 26.49 19.99 -5.56
CA ALA A 169 25.88 18.88 -4.83
C ALA A 169 25.61 19.29 -3.38
N ILE A 170 24.48 18.84 -2.81
CA ILE A 170 24.14 19.12 -1.42
C ILE A 170 24.53 17.91 -0.55
N ALA A 171 25.78 17.86 -0.10
CA ALA A 171 26.26 16.81 0.81
C ALA A 171 25.73 17.02 2.25
N ASP A 172 25.77 15.98 3.09
CA ASP A 172 25.38 16.03 4.52
C ASP A 172 23.98 16.61 4.80
N MET A 173 23.06 16.48 3.84
CA MET A 173 21.65 16.81 3.98
C MET A 173 20.88 15.59 4.46
N THR A 174 19.98 15.79 5.40
CA THR A 174 19.04 14.76 5.83
C THR A 174 17.91 14.68 4.81
N VAL A 175 17.61 13.48 4.33
CA VAL A 175 16.48 13.17 3.45
C VAL A 175 15.56 12.23 4.20
N THR A 176 14.29 12.56 4.31
CA THR A 176 13.27 11.65 4.85
C THR A 176 12.43 11.12 3.69
N PHE A 177 12.45 9.81 3.47
CA PHE A 177 11.74 9.10 2.40
C PHE A 177 10.74 8.15 3.05
N ASP A 178 9.44 8.42 2.95
CA ASP A 178 8.38 7.67 3.65
C ASP A 178 8.63 7.44 5.15
N GLY A 179 9.21 8.45 5.80
CA GLY A 179 9.56 8.40 7.22
C GLY A 179 10.94 7.77 7.52
N HIS A 180 11.58 7.12 6.56
CA HIS A 180 12.94 6.60 6.69
C HIS A 180 13.98 7.68 6.42
N THR A 181 15.04 7.73 7.23
CA THR A 181 16.06 8.77 7.15
C THR A 181 17.31 8.32 6.40
N TYR A 182 17.74 9.14 5.46
CA TYR A 182 18.96 9.02 4.69
C TYR A 182 19.82 10.27 4.84
N THR A 183 21.12 10.15 4.61
CA THR A 183 22.04 11.28 4.52
C THR A 183 22.69 11.28 3.15
N THR A 184 22.64 12.39 2.44
CA THR A 184 23.30 12.55 1.14
C THR A 184 24.82 12.42 1.27
N ASP A 185 25.44 11.70 0.34
CA ASP A 185 26.89 11.60 0.22
C ASP A 185 27.56 12.89 -0.31
N GLU A 186 28.87 12.87 -0.56
CA GLU A 186 29.62 14.01 -1.12
C GLU A 186 29.11 14.48 -2.50
N ASN A 187 28.41 13.61 -3.24
CA ASN A 187 27.79 13.91 -4.53
C ASN A 187 26.31 14.34 -4.38
N GLY A 188 25.83 14.54 -3.14
CA GLY A 188 24.45 14.91 -2.88
C GLY A 188 23.47 13.77 -3.12
N THR A 189 23.92 12.51 -3.09
CA THR A 189 23.12 11.34 -3.49
C THR A 189 22.74 10.49 -2.29
N ILE A 190 21.50 9.98 -2.27
CA ILE A 190 21.09 8.86 -1.41
C ILE A 190 20.89 7.60 -2.27
N SER A 191 21.10 6.44 -1.66
CA SER A 191 20.72 5.14 -2.23
C SER A 191 19.67 4.52 -1.31
N LEU A 192 18.47 4.29 -1.83
CA LEU A 192 17.39 3.67 -1.08
C LEU A 192 17.76 2.23 -0.71
N SER A 193 17.30 1.81 0.46
CA SER A 193 17.30 0.40 0.85
C SER A 193 16.39 -0.39 -0.10
N LYS A 194 16.58 -1.71 -0.18
CA LYS A 194 15.67 -2.56 -0.97
C LYS A 194 14.24 -2.57 -0.43
N ALA A 195 14.08 -2.35 0.88
CA ALA A 195 12.78 -2.25 1.53
C ALA A 195 12.06 -0.94 1.17
N ASP A 196 12.80 0.17 1.03
CA ASP A 196 12.21 1.47 0.65
C ASP A 196 12.07 1.64 -0.87
N PHE A 197 12.78 0.85 -1.67
CA PHE A 197 12.70 0.87 -3.13
C PHE A 197 11.49 0.08 -3.66
N THR A 198 10.30 0.54 -3.30
CA THR A 198 9.01 -0.02 -3.72
C THR A 198 8.38 0.83 -4.83
N SER A 199 7.42 0.29 -5.57
CA SER A 199 6.71 1.02 -6.62
C SER A 199 5.60 1.88 -6.02
N GLY A 200 5.36 3.05 -6.60
CA GLY A 200 4.28 3.96 -6.20
C GLY A 200 4.74 5.39 -5.95
N GLU A 201 3.87 6.17 -5.32
CA GLU A 201 4.18 7.52 -4.86
C GLU A 201 4.82 7.47 -3.47
N HIS A 202 5.95 8.16 -3.32
CA HIS A 202 6.74 8.21 -2.09
C HIS A 202 6.96 9.65 -1.68
N SER A 203 6.74 9.93 -0.40
CA SER A 203 6.98 11.24 0.21
C SER A 203 8.48 11.51 0.35
N VAL A 204 8.92 12.72 0.03
CA VAL A 204 10.32 13.12 0.18
C VAL A 204 10.41 14.47 0.88
N GLN A 205 11.10 14.51 2.01
CA GLN A 205 11.47 15.72 2.72
C GLN A 205 12.99 15.86 2.81
N VAL A 206 13.45 17.10 2.87
CA VAL A 206 14.88 17.42 2.97
C VAL A 206 15.11 18.44 4.07
N GLU A 207 16.17 18.27 4.86
CA GLU A 207 16.55 19.22 5.91
C GLU A 207 18.07 19.34 5.99
N LYS A 208 18.56 20.57 6.11
CA LYS A 208 19.95 20.84 6.50
C LYS A 208 20.02 22.13 7.31
N LYS A 209 20.75 22.12 8.40
CA LYS A 209 21.01 23.29 9.25
C LYS A 209 22.50 23.62 9.29
N ASN A 210 22.80 24.91 9.34
CA ASN A 210 24.13 25.42 9.62
C ASN A 210 24.51 25.14 11.09
N SER A 211 25.79 25.27 11.42
CA SER A 211 26.28 25.05 12.80
C SER A 211 25.65 25.99 13.85
N ASN A 212 25.13 27.15 13.44
CA ASN A 212 24.37 28.08 14.28
C ASN A 212 22.91 27.63 14.49
N GLY A 213 22.43 26.61 13.77
CA GLY A 213 21.06 26.12 13.81
C GLY A 213 20.13 26.69 12.73
N ALA A 214 20.58 27.65 11.93
CA ALA A 214 19.76 28.24 10.88
C ALA A 214 19.56 27.28 9.70
N PRO A 215 18.41 27.29 9.01
CA PRO A 215 18.20 26.48 7.81
C PRO A 215 19.19 26.85 6.70
N ALA A 216 19.90 25.84 6.19
CA ALA A 216 20.86 25.95 5.10
C ALA A 216 20.27 25.49 3.75
N VAL A 217 19.13 24.79 3.79
CA VAL A 217 18.38 24.28 2.63
C VAL A 217 16.90 24.58 2.86
N LEU A 218 16.19 25.00 1.81
CA LEU A 218 14.74 25.11 1.82
C LEU A 218 14.10 23.72 1.74
N ARG A 219 13.21 23.38 2.68
CA ARG A 219 12.46 22.12 2.65
C ARG A 219 11.51 22.05 1.46
N TYR A 220 11.19 20.83 1.01
CA TYR A 220 10.08 20.63 0.07
C TYR A 220 8.74 20.84 0.75
N ALA A 221 7.68 21.00 -0.04
CA ALA A 221 6.32 21.09 0.49
C ALA A 221 5.94 19.77 1.15
N ASP A 222 5.07 19.79 2.17
CA ASP A 222 4.72 18.58 2.94
C ASP A 222 4.12 17.47 2.07
N ASP A 223 3.48 17.83 0.95
CA ASP A 223 2.88 16.92 -0.04
C ASP A 223 3.81 16.58 -1.21
N PHE A 224 5.09 16.94 -1.13
CA PHE A 224 6.05 16.64 -2.20
C PHE A 224 6.33 15.15 -2.29
N THR A 225 6.04 14.58 -3.47
CA THR A 225 6.26 13.16 -3.76
C THR A 225 7.16 12.95 -4.96
N VAL A 226 7.78 11.76 -5.00
CA VAL A 226 8.39 11.18 -6.20
C VAL A 226 7.67 9.87 -6.51
N ASN A 227 7.56 9.54 -7.79
CA ASN A 227 6.97 8.26 -8.20
C ASN A 227 8.05 7.28 -8.65
N ILE A 228 8.10 6.12 -8.02
CA ILE A 228 8.89 4.98 -8.48
C ILE A 228 8.01 4.13 -9.40
N ALA A 229 8.43 3.99 -10.66
CA ALA A 229 7.80 3.10 -11.62
C ALA A 229 8.79 2.00 -11.99
N ARG A 230 8.77 0.87 -11.26
CA ARG A 230 9.60 -0.28 -11.59
C ARG A 230 9.00 -0.97 -12.82
N GLU A 231 9.72 -0.88 -13.93
CA GLU A 231 9.35 -1.55 -15.17
C GLU A 231 9.86 -3.00 -15.17
N ASN A 232 9.14 -3.88 -15.87
CA ASN A 232 9.48 -5.31 -15.99
C ASN A 232 9.56 -6.03 -14.64
N THR A 233 8.55 -5.87 -13.78
CA THR A 233 8.39 -6.64 -12.54
C THR A 233 7.34 -7.74 -12.68
N ILE A 234 7.35 -8.66 -11.72
CA ILE A 234 6.32 -9.69 -11.50
C ILE A 234 5.96 -9.70 -10.01
N ASN A 235 4.70 -10.02 -9.70
CA ASN A 235 4.23 -10.28 -8.34
C ASN A 235 4.23 -11.77 -8.08
N VAL A 236 4.82 -12.21 -6.98
CA VAL A 236 4.89 -13.63 -6.60
C VAL A 236 4.48 -13.80 -5.14
N ASN A 237 3.62 -14.77 -4.87
CA ASN A 237 3.21 -15.10 -3.51
C ASN A 237 4.27 -16.03 -2.90
N LEU A 238 4.83 -15.67 -1.75
CA LEU A 238 5.79 -16.50 -1.01
C LEU A 238 5.22 -16.87 0.34
N ARG A 239 5.24 -18.17 0.65
CA ARG A 239 5.01 -18.71 1.99
C ARG A 239 6.24 -19.49 2.45
N ILE A 240 6.73 -19.19 3.65
CA ILE A 240 7.82 -19.94 4.30
C ILE A 240 7.25 -20.66 5.52
N GLU A 241 7.24 -21.98 5.46
CA GLU A 241 6.59 -22.87 6.41
C GLU A 241 7.62 -23.69 7.19
N GLY A 242 7.86 -23.31 8.45
CA GLY A 242 8.77 -24.03 9.34
C GLY A 242 8.18 -25.35 9.85
N PRO A 243 8.91 -26.08 10.71
CA PRO A 243 8.41 -27.33 11.28
C PRO A 243 7.15 -27.14 12.15
N GLU A 244 7.01 -26.02 12.84
CA GLU A 244 5.93 -25.79 13.83
C GLU A 244 4.96 -24.65 13.45
N ALA A 245 5.39 -23.69 12.64
CA ALA A 245 4.59 -22.51 12.29
C ALA A 245 4.98 -21.92 10.92
N CYS A 246 4.12 -21.04 10.41
CA CYS A 246 4.43 -20.17 9.29
C CYS A 246 5.36 -19.05 9.75
N TYR A 247 6.43 -18.80 9.00
CA TYR A 247 7.40 -17.73 9.29
C TYR A 247 7.16 -16.48 8.46
N LEU A 248 6.70 -16.66 7.22
CA LEU A 248 6.43 -15.57 6.30
C LEU A 248 5.31 -15.99 5.34
N LYS A 249 4.41 -15.05 5.06
CA LYS A 249 3.39 -15.18 4.02
C LYS A 249 3.11 -13.79 3.46
N ASP A 250 3.60 -13.53 2.25
CA ASP A 250 3.44 -12.22 1.63
C ASP A 250 3.50 -12.30 0.10
N THR A 251 3.20 -11.19 -0.57
CA THR A 251 3.38 -11.00 -2.01
C THR A 251 4.54 -10.06 -2.27
N PHE A 252 5.48 -10.48 -3.10
CA PHE A 252 6.67 -9.70 -3.43
C PHE A 252 6.66 -9.25 -4.88
N GLU A 253 6.95 -7.96 -5.10
CA GLU A 253 7.26 -7.42 -6.42
C GLU A 253 8.76 -7.57 -6.71
N ILE A 254 9.10 -8.48 -7.61
CA ILE A 254 10.48 -8.77 -8.01
C ILE A 254 10.71 -8.50 -9.49
N ALA A 255 11.97 -8.43 -9.91
CA ALA A 255 12.29 -8.28 -11.33
C ALA A 255 11.75 -9.47 -12.15
N LYS A 256 11.30 -9.20 -13.36
CA LYS A 256 10.93 -10.24 -14.32
C LYS A 256 12.15 -11.12 -14.61
N ASP A 257 11.88 -12.39 -14.89
CA ASP A 257 12.87 -13.45 -15.12
C ASP A 257 13.68 -13.82 -13.86
N SER A 258 13.30 -13.32 -12.68
CA SER A 258 13.86 -13.77 -11.41
C SER A 258 13.55 -15.24 -11.13
N ASN A 259 14.45 -15.90 -10.40
CA ASN A 259 14.27 -17.28 -9.93
C ASN A 259 13.79 -17.35 -8.47
N VAL A 260 13.46 -18.56 -8.01
CA VAL A 260 13.00 -18.80 -6.63
C VAL A 260 14.07 -18.39 -5.61
N GLY A 261 15.35 -18.62 -5.88
CA GLY A 261 16.44 -18.20 -5.00
C GLY A 261 16.49 -16.70 -4.80
N GLN A 262 16.38 -15.92 -5.89
CA GLN A 262 16.34 -14.46 -5.85
C GLN A 262 15.11 -13.91 -5.14
N LEU A 263 13.94 -14.54 -5.30
CA LEU A 263 12.75 -14.20 -4.51
C LEU A 263 13.02 -14.39 -3.02
N ILE A 264 13.58 -15.54 -2.62
CA ILE A 264 13.87 -15.85 -1.22
C ILE A 264 14.93 -14.91 -0.66
N SER A 265 16.03 -14.65 -1.38
CA SER A 265 17.06 -13.69 -0.96
C SER A 265 16.50 -12.26 -0.83
N TYR A 266 15.59 -11.86 -1.73
CA TYR A 266 14.91 -10.57 -1.62
C TYR A 266 14.01 -10.50 -0.38
N ALA A 267 13.19 -11.53 -0.16
CA ALA A 267 12.34 -11.63 1.02
C ALA A 267 13.15 -11.61 2.31
N ASP A 268 14.28 -12.31 2.36
CA ASP A 268 15.21 -12.35 3.50
C ASP A 268 15.83 -10.98 3.81
N GLU A 269 16.12 -10.18 2.78
CA GLU A 269 16.71 -8.86 2.95
C GLU A 269 15.69 -7.79 3.40
N VAL A 270 14.42 -7.93 3.02
CA VAL A 270 13.38 -6.93 3.33
C VAL A 270 12.48 -7.31 4.52
N SER A 271 12.57 -8.54 5.02
CA SER A 271 11.76 -9.04 6.12
C SER A 271 12.59 -9.29 7.37
N ASP A 272 12.20 -8.68 8.49
CA ASP A 272 12.82 -8.94 9.79
C ASP A 272 12.41 -10.29 10.42
N ASN A 273 11.47 -11.03 9.79
CA ASN A 273 10.89 -12.25 10.36
C ASN A 273 11.65 -13.54 9.97
N ILE A 274 12.59 -13.44 9.02
CA ILE A 274 13.29 -14.59 8.47
C ILE A 274 14.81 -14.33 8.38
N GLU A 275 15.57 -15.40 8.52
CA GLU A 275 16.99 -15.49 8.21
C GLU A 275 17.22 -16.77 7.41
N VAL A 276 17.60 -16.64 6.13
CA VAL A 276 17.72 -17.76 5.20
C VAL A 276 19.16 -17.99 4.79
N VAL A 277 19.64 -19.23 4.91
CA VAL A 277 20.99 -19.61 4.47
C VAL A 277 20.91 -20.50 3.23
N GLY A 278 21.67 -20.13 2.20
CA GLY A 278 21.93 -20.98 1.02
C GLY A 278 21.09 -20.67 -0.22
N ALA A 279 20.21 -19.67 -0.19
CA ALA A 279 19.43 -19.22 -1.35
C ALA A 279 20.33 -18.93 -2.58
N ASP A 280 21.38 -18.15 -2.40
CA ASP A 280 22.35 -17.83 -3.46
C ASP A 280 23.13 -19.05 -3.97
N ALA A 281 23.28 -20.09 -3.15
CA ALA A 281 23.92 -21.35 -3.53
C ALA A 281 22.98 -22.32 -4.27
N GLY A 282 21.69 -21.97 -4.41
CA GLY A 282 20.68 -22.77 -5.08
C GLY A 282 20.08 -23.88 -4.21
N TYR A 283 20.45 -23.96 -2.93
CA TYR A 283 19.96 -24.92 -1.95
C TYR A 283 19.78 -24.26 -0.59
N ILE A 284 18.55 -24.23 -0.09
CA ILE A 284 18.24 -23.70 1.24
C ILE A 284 18.71 -24.70 2.30
N SER A 285 19.74 -24.33 3.06
CA SER A 285 20.30 -25.19 4.11
C SER A 285 19.74 -24.89 5.49
N GLU A 286 19.23 -23.69 5.73
CA GLU A 286 18.72 -23.26 7.03
C GLU A 286 17.72 -22.11 6.87
N VAL A 287 16.69 -22.08 7.72
CA VAL A 287 15.85 -20.89 7.92
C VAL A 287 15.60 -20.73 9.41
N ASN A 288 15.79 -19.53 9.95
CA ASN A 288 15.57 -19.19 11.36
C ASN A 288 16.25 -20.18 12.34
N GLY A 289 17.50 -20.57 12.05
CA GLY A 289 18.27 -21.50 12.90
C GLY A 289 17.92 -22.98 12.73
N ILE A 290 16.95 -23.33 11.88
CA ILE A 290 16.55 -24.73 11.62
C ILE A 290 17.28 -25.23 10.39
N ALA A 291 18.39 -25.94 10.61
CA ALA A 291 19.20 -26.52 9.53
C ALA A 291 18.53 -27.77 8.93
N ALA A 292 18.79 -28.05 7.65
CA ALA A 292 18.47 -29.35 7.06
C ALA A 292 19.16 -30.48 7.87
N GLY A 293 18.44 -31.56 8.17
CA GLY A 293 18.94 -32.61 9.06
C GLY A 293 18.59 -32.45 10.54
N SER A 294 17.87 -31.40 10.96
CA SER A 294 17.65 -31.06 12.38
C SER A 294 16.89 -32.11 13.18
N PHE A 295 16.00 -32.87 12.55
CA PHE A 295 15.20 -33.92 13.19
C PHE A 295 15.79 -35.33 12.96
N GLY A 296 16.85 -35.42 12.15
CA GLY A 296 17.48 -36.68 11.76
C GLY A 296 16.68 -37.45 10.70
N GLY A 297 17.33 -38.43 10.08
CA GLY A 297 16.78 -39.09 8.90
C GLY A 297 17.08 -38.29 7.63
N TRP A 298 16.11 -38.21 6.73
CA TRP A 298 16.19 -37.44 5.48
C TRP A 298 15.19 -36.29 5.56
N ASP A 299 15.55 -35.20 6.23
CA ASP A 299 14.70 -34.01 6.40
C ASP A 299 15.42 -32.73 5.98
N GLY A 300 14.65 -31.69 5.65
CA GLY A 300 15.21 -30.40 5.27
C GLY A 300 14.22 -29.47 4.62
N TRP A 301 14.76 -28.42 4.01
CA TRP A 301 14.01 -27.40 3.30
C TRP A 301 13.77 -27.80 1.84
N TYR A 302 12.50 -27.83 1.48
CA TYR A 302 12.00 -28.08 0.14
C TYR A 302 11.23 -26.87 -0.36
N TYR A 303 10.98 -26.81 -1.67
CA TYR A 303 10.07 -25.82 -2.21
C TYR A 303 9.09 -26.41 -3.20
N ALA A 304 7.94 -25.77 -3.31
CA ALA A 304 6.94 -26.04 -4.33
C ALA A 304 6.54 -24.75 -5.02
N VAL A 305 6.27 -24.83 -6.31
CA VAL A 305 5.71 -23.72 -7.09
C VAL A 305 4.37 -24.19 -7.64
N ASN A 306 3.30 -23.44 -7.35
CA ASN A 306 1.92 -23.77 -7.74
C ASN A 306 1.52 -25.21 -7.35
N SER A 307 1.85 -25.61 -6.11
CA SER A 307 1.64 -26.94 -5.55
C SER A 307 2.39 -28.09 -6.23
N VAL A 308 3.39 -27.78 -7.06
CA VAL A 308 4.25 -28.78 -7.71
C VAL A 308 5.68 -28.63 -7.19
N VAL A 309 6.29 -29.73 -6.74
CA VAL A 309 7.70 -29.75 -6.31
C VAL A 309 8.59 -29.86 -7.54
N PRO A 310 9.38 -28.83 -7.90
CA PRO A 310 10.23 -28.90 -9.07
C PRO A 310 11.46 -29.78 -8.83
N ASN A 311 11.93 -30.48 -9.87
CA ASN A 311 13.13 -31.32 -9.80
C ASN A 311 14.41 -30.55 -10.16
N VAL A 312 14.52 -29.30 -9.70
CA VAL A 312 15.66 -28.40 -9.92
C VAL A 312 15.89 -27.55 -8.66
N GLY A 313 17.09 -26.97 -8.49
CA GLY A 313 17.38 -26.08 -7.37
C GLY A 313 16.63 -24.74 -7.47
N VAL A 314 16.58 -23.97 -6.38
CA VAL A 314 15.83 -22.68 -6.35
C VAL A 314 16.39 -21.65 -7.34
N ASN A 315 17.66 -21.76 -7.72
CA ASN A 315 18.28 -20.88 -8.71
C ASN A 315 17.94 -21.24 -10.18
N ASP A 316 17.44 -22.45 -10.41
CA ASP A 316 17.19 -22.99 -11.74
C ASP A 316 15.70 -22.91 -12.14
N TYR A 317 14.82 -22.48 -11.23
CA TYR A 317 13.40 -22.27 -11.49
C TYR A 317 13.10 -20.78 -11.72
N THR A 318 12.84 -20.39 -12.96
CA THR A 318 12.39 -19.03 -13.31
C THR A 318 10.91 -18.84 -12.98
N LEU A 319 10.60 -17.76 -12.27
CA LEU A 319 9.25 -17.43 -11.81
C LEU A 319 8.44 -16.68 -12.89
N ASN A 320 7.13 -16.88 -12.84
CA ASN A 320 6.13 -16.14 -13.60
C ASN A 320 5.28 -15.27 -12.67
N ASN A 321 4.61 -14.29 -13.25
CA ASN A 321 3.67 -13.45 -12.52
C ASN A 321 2.53 -14.28 -11.92
N ASN A 322 2.23 -14.01 -10.66
CA ASN A 322 1.25 -14.68 -9.80
C ASN A 322 1.60 -16.12 -9.41
N ASP A 323 2.84 -16.57 -9.62
CA ASP A 323 3.29 -17.86 -9.06
C ASP A 323 3.11 -17.86 -7.53
N THR A 324 2.81 -19.03 -6.99
CA THR A 324 2.78 -19.27 -5.54
C THR A 324 3.93 -20.20 -5.17
N VAL A 325 4.91 -19.65 -4.45
CA VAL A 325 6.07 -20.37 -3.94
C VAL A 325 5.82 -20.72 -2.48
N VAL A 326 5.98 -21.98 -2.13
CA VAL A 326 6.04 -22.41 -0.73
C VAL A 326 7.41 -23.02 -0.48
N LEU A 327 8.22 -22.37 0.36
CA LEU A 327 9.41 -22.97 0.98
C LEU A 327 8.96 -23.64 2.28
N TYR A 328 9.27 -24.91 2.49
CA TYR A 328 8.77 -25.65 3.64
C TYR A 328 9.77 -26.65 4.19
N TYR A 329 9.75 -26.84 5.52
CA TYR A 329 10.50 -27.90 6.19
C TYR A 329 9.70 -29.20 6.22
N GLY A 330 10.35 -30.33 5.93
CA GLY A 330 9.72 -31.64 6.09
C GLY A 330 10.71 -32.80 6.09
N GLU A 331 10.24 -33.99 6.45
CA GLU A 331 10.98 -35.24 6.18
C GLU A 331 10.69 -35.79 4.79
N TYR A 332 11.50 -36.72 4.33
CA TYR A 332 11.35 -37.37 3.05
C TYR A 332 10.61 -38.72 3.17
N PRO A 333 9.48 -38.92 2.46
CA PRO A 333 8.75 -37.94 1.66
C PRO A 333 7.86 -37.02 2.51
N CYS A 334 7.79 -35.74 2.15
CA CYS A 334 6.82 -34.79 2.71
C CYS A 334 5.70 -34.64 1.69
N TYR A 335 4.48 -34.96 2.08
CA TYR A 335 3.33 -34.95 1.19
C TYR A 335 2.70 -33.56 1.08
N LEU A 336 2.36 -33.14 -0.13
CA LEU A 336 1.52 -31.97 -0.39
C LEU A 336 0.05 -32.42 -0.43
N PRO A 337 -0.74 -32.16 0.62
CA PRO A 337 -2.06 -32.76 0.77
C PRO A 337 -3.10 -32.07 -0.13
N ILE A 338 -3.88 -32.87 -0.84
CA ILE A 338 -5.04 -32.47 -1.62
C ILE A 338 -6.31 -32.91 -0.88
N ALA A 339 -7.17 -31.96 -0.54
CA ALA A 339 -8.47 -32.21 0.08
C ALA A 339 -9.56 -32.32 -0.99
N ASP A 340 -10.15 -33.50 -1.14
CA ASP A 340 -11.39 -33.70 -1.90
C ASP A 340 -12.59 -33.51 -0.96
N THR A 341 -13.31 -32.40 -1.16
CA THR A 341 -14.48 -31.99 -0.38
C THR A 341 -15.80 -32.30 -1.08
N SER A 342 -15.80 -33.05 -2.18
CA SER A 342 -17.00 -33.35 -2.98
C SER A 342 -18.12 -34.04 -2.18
N LEU A 343 -17.78 -34.74 -1.09
CA LEU A 343 -18.71 -35.42 -0.19
C LEU A 343 -18.84 -34.74 1.18
N LEU A 344 -18.27 -33.54 1.35
CA LEU A 344 -18.29 -32.81 2.63
C LEU A 344 -19.72 -32.44 3.02
N THR A 345 -20.47 -31.85 2.09
CA THR A 345 -21.88 -31.50 2.30
C THR A 345 -22.77 -32.72 2.54
N SER A 346 -22.67 -33.73 1.67
CA SER A 346 -23.66 -34.81 1.60
C SER A 346 -23.42 -35.91 2.64
N GLU A 347 -22.16 -36.16 2.97
CA GLU A 347 -21.74 -37.27 3.82
C GLU A 347 -20.82 -36.84 4.97
N GLY A 348 -20.49 -35.55 5.08
CA GLY A 348 -19.50 -35.06 6.05
C GLY A 348 -18.07 -35.49 5.74
N LYS A 349 -17.78 -35.97 4.52
CA LYS A 349 -16.50 -36.61 4.20
C LYS A 349 -15.54 -35.67 3.50
N ILE A 350 -14.29 -35.67 3.97
CA ILE A 350 -13.15 -35.10 3.24
C ILE A 350 -12.15 -36.24 3.01
N THR A 351 -11.68 -36.38 1.77
CA THR A 351 -10.65 -37.37 1.42
C THR A 351 -9.33 -36.66 1.14
N PHE A 352 -8.28 -37.04 1.86
CA PHE A 352 -6.95 -36.47 1.71
C PHE A 352 -6.04 -37.40 0.93
N THR A 353 -5.45 -36.87 -0.14
CA THR A 353 -4.51 -37.60 -0.98
C THR A 353 -3.26 -36.77 -1.27
N ALA A 354 -2.20 -37.41 -1.72
CA ALA A 354 -1.04 -36.72 -2.27
C ALA A 354 -0.46 -37.51 -3.44
N THR A 355 0.19 -36.81 -4.37
CA THR A 355 0.97 -37.47 -5.41
C THR A 355 2.22 -38.09 -4.79
N ALA A 356 2.50 -39.34 -5.16
CA ALA A 356 3.70 -40.03 -4.74
C ALA A 356 4.95 -39.27 -5.22
N THR A 357 6.00 -39.26 -4.39
CA THR A 357 7.27 -38.61 -4.74
C THR A 357 7.93 -39.21 -5.99
N PHE A 358 7.61 -40.48 -6.30
CA PHE A 358 8.07 -41.17 -7.51
C PHE A 358 6.88 -41.66 -8.33
N GLY A 359 6.64 -41.00 -9.46
CA GLY A 359 5.57 -41.32 -10.40
C GLY A 359 4.25 -40.61 -10.11
N ASP A 360 3.23 -40.90 -10.91
CA ASP A 360 1.95 -40.18 -10.89
C ASP A 360 0.89 -40.85 -10.02
N ALA A 361 1.31 -41.73 -9.09
CA ALA A 361 0.38 -42.42 -8.22
C ALA A 361 -0.22 -41.46 -7.18
N VAL A 362 -1.54 -41.48 -7.02
CA VAL A 362 -2.23 -40.74 -5.96
C VAL A 362 -2.39 -41.67 -4.76
N LEU A 363 -1.87 -41.25 -3.60
CA LEU A 363 -1.86 -42.04 -2.37
C LEU A 363 -2.78 -41.40 -1.32
N PRO A 364 -3.57 -42.20 -0.58
CA PRO A 364 -4.27 -41.71 0.59
C PRO A 364 -3.29 -41.33 1.70
N ILE A 365 -3.61 -40.28 2.47
CA ILE A 365 -2.81 -39.85 3.62
C ILE A 365 -3.47 -40.34 4.91
N ASP A 366 -3.01 -41.47 5.43
CA ASP A 366 -3.52 -42.06 6.67
C ASP A 366 -2.97 -41.37 7.93
N ASN A 367 -3.61 -41.56 9.09
CA ASN A 367 -3.10 -41.11 10.40
C ASN A 367 -2.63 -39.64 10.43
N MET A 368 -3.25 -38.78 9.62
CA MET A 368 -3.01 -37.34 9.60
C MET A 368 -4.03 -36.68 10.51
N THR A 369 -3.58 -35.75 11.34
CA THR A 369 -4.48 -34.92 12.14
C THR A 369 -5.07 -33.84 11.25
N VAL A 370 -6.39 -33.68 11.33
CA VAL A 370 -7.16 -32.68 10.59
C VAL A 370 -7.88 -31.81 11.61
N TYR A 371 -7.76 -30.50 11.48
CA TYR A 371 -8.54 -29.56 12.28
C TYR A 371 -9.58 -28.91 11.38
N PHE A 372 -10.85 -29.13 11.72
CA PHE A 372 -11.99 -28.47 11.09
C PHE A 372 -12.59 -27.51 12.12
N ASP A 373 -12.46 -26.20 11.92
CA ASP A 373 -12.81 -25.17 12.93
C ASP A 373 -12.19 -25.42 14.30
N GLY A 374 -10.93 -25.85 14.29
CA GLY A 374 -10.14 -26.17 15.48
C GLY A 374 -10.52 -27.48 16.16
N LYS A 375 -11.58 -28.17 15.71
CA LYS A 375 -11.91 -29.51 16.20
C LYS A 375 -11.05 -30.55 15.50
N GLU A 376 -10.41 -31.38 16.32
CA GLU A 376 -9.44 -32.38 15.87
C GLU A 376 -10.12 -33.68 15.38
N TYR A 377 -9.61 -34.17 14.26
CA TYR A 377 -9.97 -35.44 13.64
C TYR A 377 -8.71 -36.16 13.16
N THR A 378 -8.83 -37.46 12.85
CA THR A 378 -7.72 -38.25 12.28
C THR A 378 -8.20 -39.00 11.05
N THR A 379 -7.42 -38.97 9.97
CA THR A 379 -7.73 -39.70 8.74
C THR A 379 -7.59 -41.22 8.93
N ASP A 380 -8.49 -41.98 8.30
CA ASP A 380 -8.42 -43.43 8.23
C ASP A 380 -7.37 -43.93 7.21
N TYR A 381 -7.29 -45.25 7.00
CA TYR A 381 -6.34 -45.85 6.05
C TYR A 381 -6.59 -45.49 4.58
N ASN A 382 -7.78 -44.97 4.25
CA ASN A 382 -8.12 -44.45 2.93
C ASN A 382 -7.92 -42.93 2.84
N GLY A 383 -7.36 -42.29 3.88
CA GLY A 383 -7.19 -40.85 3.95
C GLY A 383 -8.49 -40.08 4.20
N VAL A 384 -9.55 -40.77 4.66
CA VAL A 384 -10.87 -40.15 4.84
C VAL A 384 -11.06 -39.70 6.29
N VAL A 385 -11.63 -38.51 6.46
CA VAL A 385 -12.20 -38.05 7.72
C VAL A 385 -13.71 -37.84 7.56
N VAL A 386 -14.47 -38.11 8.62
CA VAL A 386 -15.90 -37.79 8.71
C VAL A 386 -16.08 -36.68 9.74
N ILE A 387 -16.46 -35.50 9.27
CA ILE A 387 -16.77 -34.32 10.07
C ILE A 387 -18.10 -34.52 10.77
N ASP A 388 -18.16 -34.12 12.04
CA ASP A 388 -19.38 -34.29 12.81
C ASP A 388 -20.50 -33.39 12.28
N LYS A 389 -21.72 -33.90 12.31
CA LYS A 389 -22.89 -33.21 11.75
C LYS A 389 -23.13 -31.82 12.34
N ASP A 390 -22.78 -31.59 13.61
CA ASP A 390 -22.90 -30.31 14.28
C ASP A 390 -21.86 -29.27 13.84
N GLN A 391 -20.75 -29.71 13.22
CA GLN A 391 -19.72 -28.84 12.67
C GLN A 391 -20.00 -28.45 11.21
N LEU A 392 -20.81 -29.24 10.49
CA LEU A 392 -21.27 -28.94 9.13
C LEU A 392 -22.34 -27.85 9.16
N THR A 393 -21.98 -26.66 9.62
CA THR A 393 -22.81 -25.47 9.42
C THR A 393 -22.61 -24.94 8.01
N PHE A 394 -23.47 -24.05 7.52
CA PHE A 394 -23.23 -23.44 6.23
C PHE A 394 -22.14 -22.37 6.30
N GLY A 395 -21.27 -22.33 5.29
CA GLY A 395 -20.32 -21.24 5.11
C GLY A 395 -18.90 -21.74 4.85
N SER A 396 -17.96 -20.81 4.98
CA SER A 396 -16.53 -21.12 4.93
C SER A 396 -16.07 -21.62 6.29
N HIS A 397 -15.36 -22.73 6.29
CA HIS A 397 -14.81 -23.39 7.47
C HIS A 397 -13.30 -23.47 7.34
N SER A 398 -12.61 -23.21 8.45
CA SER A 398 -11.15 -23.37 8.51
C SER A 398 -10.78 -24.85 8.41
N LEU A 399 -9.78 -25.17 7.59
CA LEU A 399 -9.26 -26.51 7.44
C LEU A 399 -7.75 -26.50 7.56
N GLN A 400 -7.24 -27.13 8.61
CA GLN A 400 -5.80 -27.31 8.84
C GLN A 400 -5.46 -28.79 8.91
N VAL A 401 -4.21 -29.12 8.61
CA VAL A 401 -3.71 -30.49 8.59
C VAL A 401 -2.31 -30.56 9.17
N GLU A 402 -2.00 -31.63 9.88
CA GLU A 402 -0.63 -31.92 10.32
C GLU A 402 -0.38 -33.44 10.34
N LYS A 403 0.85 -33.83 10.04
CA LYS A 403 1.34 -35.19 10.26
C LYS A 403 2.83 -35.09 10.50
N TYR A 404 3.31 -35.74 11.54
CA TYR A 404 4.73 -35.82 11.84
C TYR A 404 5.26 -37.21 11.58
N GLY A 405 6.50 -37.24 11.13
CA GLY A 405 7.24 -38.44 10.84
C GLY A 405 7.78 -39.19 12.04
N TYR A 406 8.48 -40.28 11.76
CA TYR A 406 9.29 -40.98 12.79
C TYR A 406 10.42 -40.10 13.34
N SER A 407 10.92 -39.17 12.52
CA SER A 407 11.93 -38.18 12.90
C SER A 407 11.37 -37.09 13.82
N GLY A 408 10.05 -36.88 13.81
CA GLY A 408 9.39 -35.72 14.41
C GLY A 408 9.31 -34.50 13.49
N ALA A 409 9.91 -34.54 12.29
CA ALA A 409 9.69 -33.49 11.28
C ALA A 409 8.31 -33.65 10.61
N PRO A 410 7.76 -32.57 10.01
CA PRO A 410 6.53 -32.66 9.24
C PRO A 410 6.64 -33.67 8.08
N ALA A 411 5.71 -34.59 8.01
CA ALA A 411 5.53 -35.54 6.92
C ALA A 411 4.46 -35.07 5.91
N VAL A 412 3.75 -33.98 6.23
CA VAL A 412 2.75 -33.33 5.40
C VAL A 412 2.95 -31.81 5.46
N LEU A 413 2.88 -31.14 4.32
CA LEU A 413 2.85 -29.68 4.25
C LEU A 413 1.52 -29.17 4.81
N ARG A 414 1.57 -28.31 5.83
CA ARG A 414 0.38 -27.64 6.37
C ARG A 414 -0.27 -26.74 5.32
N TYR A 415 -1.59 -26.57 5.43
CA TYR A 415 -2.28 -25.53 4.71
C TYR A 415 -1.92 -24.14 5.26
N ALA A 416 -2.24 -23.10 4.49
CA ALA A 416 -2.12 -21.75 4.99
C ALA A 416 -3.12 -21.58 6.14
N ASP A 417 -2.82 -20.72 7.10
CA ASP A 417 -3.68 -20.38 8.23
C ASP A 417 -5.10 -19.94 7.83
N ASP A 418 -5.23 -19.27 6.69
CA ASP A 418 -6.49 -18.83 6.09
C ASP A 418 -7.11 -19.82 5.08
N TYR A 419 -6.58 -21.04 4.98
CA TYR A 419 -7.15 -22.05 4.10
C TYR A 419 -8.54 -22.46 4.60
N THR A 420 -9.52 -22.36 3.71
CA THR A 420 -10.91 -22.66 4.02
C THR A 420 -11.51 -23.63 3.01
N VAL A 421 -12.48 -24.40 3.48
CA VAL A 421 -13.38 -25.20 2.66
C VAL A 421 -14.80 -24.70 2.86
N PHE A 422 -15.63 -24.86 1.84
CA PHE A 422 -17.02 -24.40 1.90
C PHE A 422 -17.94 -25.59 2.16
N VAL A 423 -18.83 -25.46 3.16
CA VAL A 423 -19.91 -26.42 3.41
C VAL A 423 -21.21 -25.83 2.89
N ASP A 424 -21.80 -26.50 1.91
CA ASP A 424 -23.09 -26.16 1.35
C ASP A 424 -24.16 -27.08 1.95
N THR A 425 -24.68 -26.78 3.14
CA THR A 425 -25.55 -27.73 3.87
C THR A 425 -26.96 -27.91 3.30
N LYS A 426 -27.33 -27.22 2.20
CA LYS A 426 -28.73 -26.95 1.91
C LYS A 426 -29.32 -27.68 0.72
N ILE A 427 -30.62 -27.93 0.88
CA ILE A 427 -31.46 -28.47 -0.16
C ILE A 427 -31.57 -27.39 -1.24
N VAL A 428 -31.24 -27.76 -2.47
CA VAL A 428 -31.34 -26.86 -3.63
C VAL A 428 -32.73 -26.25 -3.67
N ASN A 429 -32.79 -24.91 -3.73
CA ASN A 429 -33.99 -24.08 -3.77
C ASN A 429 -34.82 -23.93 -2.47
N ASP A 430 -34.34 -24.43 -1.32
CA ASP A 430 -34.92 -24.14 0.01
C ASP A 430 -34.41 -22.77 0.49
N VAL A 431 -35.02 -21.69 -0.02
CA VAL A 431 -34.63 -20.30 0.22
C VAL A 431 -34.98 -19.86 1.64
N ASN A 432 -36.09 -20.35 2.20
CA ASN A 432 -36.54 -19.95 3.53
C ASN A 432 -35.88 -20.76 4.67
N LEU A 433 -35.12 -21.81 4.31
CA LEU A 433 -34.32 -22.64 5.19
C LEU A 433 -35.16 -23.50 6.15
N ASP A 434 -36.41 -23.80 5.78
CA ASP A 434 -37.33 -24.57 6.61
C ASP A 434 -37.21 -26.09 6.43
N GLY A 435 -36.36 -26.52 5.49
CA GLY A 435 -36.10 -27.92 5.17
C GLY A 435 -37.04 -28.50 4.12
N ASN A 436 -37.93 -27.70 3.52
CA ASN A 436 -38.81 -28.11 2.43
C ASN A 436 -38.66 -27.14 1.26
N VAL A 437 -38.70 -27.67 0.04
CA VAL A 437 -38.77 -26.83 -1.17
C VAL A 437 -40.23 -26.68 -1.56
N ASP A 438 -40.82 -25.53 -1.26
CA ASP A 438 -42.23 -25.24 -1.50
C ASP A 438 -42.50 -23.74 -1.81
N ILE A 439 -43.79 -23.35 -1.81
CA ILE A 439 -44.20 -21.98 -2.16
C ILE A 439 -43.70 -20.91 -1.17
N ASN A 440 -43.31 -21.31 0.04
CA ASN A 440 -42.76 -20.40 1.03
C ASN A 440 -41.35 -19.94 0.64
N ASP A 441 -40.60 -20.73 -0.13
CA ASP A 441 -39.31 -20.33 -0.71
C ASP A 441 -39.49 -19.28 -1.79
N VAL A 442 -40.47 -19.47 -2.67
CA VAL A 442 -40.88 -18.47 -3.66
C VAL A 442 -41.26 -17.16 -2.96
N THR A 443 -41.98 -17.27 -1.84
CA THR A 443 -42.37 -16.11 -1.03
C THR A 443 -41.13 -15.42 -0.44
N ALA A 444 -40.14 -16.18 0.02
CA ALA A 444 -38.89 -15.63 0.54
C ALA A 444 -38.16 -14.79 -0.52
N ILE A 445 -38.00 -15.31 -1.76
CA ILE A 445 -37.41 -14.54 -2.88
C ILE A 445 -38.23 -13.26 -3.14
N GLN A 446 -39.56 -13.35 -3.24
CA GLN A 446 -40.41 -12.19 -3.51
C GLN A 446 -40.34 -11.12 -2.40
N THR A 447 -40.24 -11.53 -1.13
CA THR A 447 -40.10 -10.59 -0.01
C THR A 447 -38.72 -9.92 0.02
N TYR A 448 -37.69 -10.62 -0.45
CA TYR A 448 -36.36 -10.04 -0.66
C TYR A 448 -36.37 -9.00 -1.79
N LEU A 449 -36.91 -9.34 -2.96
CA LEU A 449 -36.98 -8.44 -4.12
C LEU A 449 -37.80 -7.17 -3.86
N SER A 450 -38.77 -7.23 -2.94
CA SER A 450 -39.57 -6.08 -2.52
C SER A 450 -38.93 -5.22 -1.43
N ASN A 451 -37.71 -5.57 -0.97
CA ASN A 451 -37.04 -4.98 0.20
C ASN A 451 -37.88 -5.06 1.48
N TYR A 452 -38.82 -6.00 1.55
CA TYR A 452 -39.67 -6.20 2.73
C TYR A 452 -38.92 -6.95 3.82
N ASN A 453 -38.14 -7.97 3.45
CA ASN A 453 -37.27 -8.71 4.34
C ASN A 453 -35.90 -8.89 3.68
N ASN A 454 -34.83 -8.69 4.45
CA ASN A 454 -33.51 -9.12 4.02
C ASN A 454 -33.34 -10.60 4.34
N ILE A 455 -32.68 -11.31 3.43
CA ILE A 455 -32.28 -12.70 3.58
C ILE A 455 -30.74 -12.74 3.72
N SER A 456 -30.19 -13.77 4.34
CA SER A 456 -28.72 -13.88 4.51
C SER A 456 -28.01 -14.07 3.16
N GLU A 457 -26.70 -13.80 3.09
CA GLU A 457 -25.89 -14.07 1.87
C GLU A 457 -26.03 -15.52 1.37
N GLU A 458 -26.24 -16.44 2.31
CA GLU A 458 -26.62 -17.83 2.04
C GLU A 458 -27.91 -17.95 1.25
N GLN A 459 -28.99 -17.34 1.73
CA GLN A 459 -30.30 -17.37 1.10
C GLN A 459 -30.29 -16.64 -0.23
N VAL A 460 -29.46 -15.61 -0.40
CA VAL A 460 -29.22 -14.95 -1.70
C VAL A 460 -28.64 -15.95 -2.72
N ARG A 461 -27.66 -16.78 -2.33
CA ARG A 461 -27.13 -17.82 -3.24
C ARG A 461 -28.19 -18.86 -3.63
N ILE A 462 -29.02 -19.29 -2.68
CA ILE A 462 -30.07 -20.30 -2.93
C ILE A 462 -31.22 -19.70 -3.76
N ALA A 463 -31.46 -18.39 -3.61
CA ALA A 463 -32.47 -17.66 -4.35
C ALA A 463 -32.09 -17.40 -5.82
N ASP A 464 -30.84 -17.57 -6.24
CA ASP A 464 -30.41 -17.59 -7.65
C ASP A 464 -30.68 -18.99 -8.25
N VAL A 465 -31.96 -19.26 -8.49
CA VAL A 465 -32.49 -20.55 -8.90
C VAL A 465 -32.11 -20.85 -10.35
N ASN A 466 -32.02 -19.82 -11.20
CA ASN A 466 -31.66 -19.97 -12.61
C ASN A 466 -30.12 -19.97 -12.85
N LYS A 467 -29.32 -19.64 -11.82
CA LYS A 467 -27.85 -19.60 -11.82
C LYS A 467 -27.26 -18.58 -12.77
N ASP A 468 -27.93 -17.45 -12.97
CA ASP A 468 -27.45 -16.35 -13.81
C ASP A 468 -26.60 -15.32 -13.06
N GLY A 469 -26.41 -15.52 -11.75
CA GLY A 469 -25.62 -14.67 -10.86
C GLY A 469 -26.40 -13.48 -10.31
N LYS A 470 -27.71 -13.41 -10.53
CA LYS A 470 -28.59 -12.38 -10.00
C LYS A 470 -29.78 -13.05 -9.32
N VAL A 471 -30.31 -12.38 -8.30
CA VAL A 471 -31.58 -12.77 -7.68
C VAL A 471 -32.62 -11.78 -8.17
N ASP A 472 -33.53 -12.23 -9.03
CA ASP A 472 -34.60 -11.43 -9.61
C ASP A 472 -35.90 -12.23 -9.85
N VAL A 473 -36.84 -11.64 -10.60
CA VAL A 473 -38.16 -12.24 -10.87
C VAL A 473 -38.07 -13.52 -11.72
N ASN A 474 -36.96 -13.73 -12.43
CA ASN A 474 -36.72 -14.94 -13.20
C ASN A 474 -36.47 -16.12 -12.27
N ASP A 475 -35.86 -15.93 -11.09
CA ASP A 475 -35.69 -16.98 -10.10
C ASP A 475 -37.00 -17.38 -9.43
N VAL A 476 -37.85 -16.40 -9.15
CA VAL A 476 -39.23 -16.63 -8.70
C VAL A 476 -39.96 -17.52 -9.70
N THR A 477 -39.82 -17.22 -10.99
CA THR A 477 -40.47 -17.98 -12.06
C THR A 477 -39.86 -19.38 -12.18
N ALA A 478 -38.53 -19.48 -12.17
CA ALA A 478 -37.82 -20.76 -12.25
C ALA A 478 -38.21 -21.69 -11.10
N LEU A 479 -38.30 -21.18 -9.88
CA LEU A 479 -38.72 -21.96 -8.73
C LEU A 479 -40.18 -22.38 -8.80
N GLN A 480 -41.08 -21.49 -9.24
CA GLN A 480 -42.48 -21.84 -9.46
C GLN A 480 -42.66 -22.95 -10.51
N THR A 481 -41.87 -22.91 -11.59
CA THR A 481 -41.85 -23.94 -12.63
C THR A 481 -41.36 -25.29 -12.09
N ILE A 482 -40.30 -25.28 -11.27
CA ILE A 482 -39.80 -26.49 -10.60
C ILE A 482 -40.89 -27.08 -9.68
N LEU A 483 -41.57 -26.24 -8.89
CA LEU A 483 -42.62 -26.64 -7.96
C LEU A 483 -43.91 -27.12 -8.65
N SER A 484 -44.24 -26.59 -9.83
CA SER A 484 -45.42 -27.00 -10.60
C SER A 484 -45.23 -28.35 -11.31
N GLY A 485 -43.98 -28.85 -11.38
CA GLY A 485 -43.64 -30.08 -12.10
C GLY A 485 -43.70 -29.92 -13.63
N GLU A 486 -43.79 -28.69 -14.14
CA GLU A 486 -43.67 -28.39 -15.56
C GLU A 486 -42.17 -28.37 -15.90
N THR A 487 -41.65 -29.47 -16.43
CA THR A 487 -40.28 -29.48 -16.99
C THR A 487 -40.26 -28.72 -18.32
N GLU A 488 -39.22 -27.91 -18.56
CA GLU A 488 -38.80 -27.54 -19.92
C GLU A 488 -38.43 -28.76 -20.78
#